data_AF-A0AAJ3DL39-F1
#
_entry.id   AF-A0AAJ3DL39-F1
#
_cell.length_a   1.000
_cell.length_b   1.000
_cell.length_c   1.000
_cell.angle_alpha   90.00
_cell.angle_beta   90.00
_cell.angle_gamma   90.00
#
_symmetry.space_group_name_H-M   'P 1'
#
loop_
_entity.id
_entity.type
_entity.pdbx_description
1 polymer ?
#
loop_
_entity_poly.entity_id
_entity_poly.type
_entity_poly.pdbx_seq_one_letter_code
_entity_poly.pdbx_strand_id
1 'polypeptide(L)'
;MDWAGWAVFGLVATAALTAAMIIAQMAGLTRLDLPLVLGTLVTEDPDRARVVGFFIHLLSGQGFALGYAVAFALLHRATWWLGALFGGLHVAIALTVILPLLPGVHPRMASLRAGPSSTAVLEPPGLFALNYGVQTPAVTAVVHVIYGVVLGLLLRTPS
;
A
#
# COMPACT_ATOMS: atom_id res chain seq x y z
N MET A 1 5.93 20.92 -12.93
CA MET A 1 6.22 19.53 -12.55
C MET A 1 6.43 18.73 -13.82
N ASP A 2 7.31 17.73 -13.83
CA ASP A 2 7.33 16.75 -14.92
C ASP A 2 6.11 15.83 -14.82
N TRP A 3 5.05 16.19 -15.55
CA TRP A 3 3.77 15.49 -15.54
C TRP A 3 3.78 14.17 -16.32
N ALA A 4 4.86 13.82 -17.02
CA ALA A 4 5.04 12.47 -17.56
C ALA A 4 5.74 11.55 -16.54
N GLY A 5 6.64 12.11 -15.73
CA GLY A 5 7.43 11.38 -14.75
C GLY A 5 6.61 10.60 -13.72
N TRP A 6 5.47 11.11 -13.27
CA TRP A 6 4.65 10.40 -12.27
C TRP A 6 4.07 9.08 -12.81
N ALA A 7 3.74 9.01 -14.11
CA ALA A 7 3.19 7.80 -14.70
C ALA A 7 4.22 6.66 -14.73
N VAL A 8 5.47 6.97 -15.08
CA VAL A 8 6.56 5.97 -15.14
C VAL A 8 7.13 5.68 -13.75
N PHE A 9 7.53 6.71 -13.02
CA PHE A 9 8.19 6.54 -11.72
C PHE A 9 7.22 6.12 -10.62
N GLY A 10 5.93 6.47 -10.72
CA GLY A 10 4.88 5.92 -9.88
C GLY A 10 4.79 4.42 -10.02
N LEU A 11 4.65 3.92 -11.26
CA LEU A 11 4.60 2.49 -11.55
C LEU A 11 5.84 1.75 -11.05
N VAL A 12 7.05 2.29 -11.31
CA VAL A 12 8.31 1.70 -10.85
C VAL A 12 8.37 1.65 -9.32
N ALA A 13 8.05 2.75 -8.64
CA ALA A 13 8.08 2.82 -7.19
C ALA A 13 7.06 1.87 -6.55
N THR A 14 5.84 1.79 -7.09
CA THR A 14 4.83 0.85 -6.59
C THR A 14 5.18 -0.60 -6.86
N ALA A 15 5.73 -0.92 -8.04
CA ALA A 15 6.19 -2.28 -8.34
C ALA A 15 7.31 -2.70 -7.39
N ALA A 16 8.30 -1.83 -7.15
CA ALA A 16 9.40 -2.09 -6.22
C ALA A 16 8.90 -2.25 -4.77
N LEU A 17 7.99 -1.38 -4.31
CA LEU A 17 7.35 -1.50 -2.99
C LEU A 17 6.58 -2.82 -2.88
N THR A 18 5.82 -3.20 -3.91
CA THR A 18 5.01 -4.43 -3.90
C THR A 18 5.90 -5.66 -3.84
N ALA A 19 6.97 -5.69 -4.64
CA ALA A 19 7.96 -6.76 -4.58
C ALA A 19 8.61 -6.84 -3.19
N ALA A 20 8.97 -5.70 -2.58
CA ALA A 20 9.55 -5.67 -1.23
C ALA A 20 8.58 -6.22 -0.16
N MET A 21 7.28 -5.91 -0.26
CA MET A 21 6.28 -6.48 0.65
C MET A 21 6.10 -7.98 0.45
N ILE A 22 6.06 -8.46 -0.80
CA ILE A 22 6.00 -9.90 -1.11
C ILE A 22 7.24 -10.61 -0.55
N ILE A 23 8.43 -10.04 -0.73
CA ILE A 23 9.67 -10.58 -0.16
C ILE A 23 9.59 -10.62 1.37
N ALA A 24 9.13 -9.57 2.02
CA ALA A 24 8.98 -9.54 3.48
C ALA A 24 7.97 -10.58 3.98
N GLN A 25 6.89 -10.81 3.22
CA GLN A 25 5.90 -11.83 3.52
C GLN A 25 6.48 -13.25 3.34
N MET A 26 7.19 -13.51 2.24
CA MET A 26 7.89 -14.79 2.01
C MET A 26 9.00 -15.06 3.02
N ALA A 27 9.66 -14.00 3.51
CA ALA A 27 10.66 -14.09 4.58
C ALA A 27 10.06 -14.28 5.98
N GLY A 28 8.73 -14.31 6.11
CA GLY A 28 8.02 -14.51 7.38
C GLY A 28 7.96 -13.29 8.29
N LEU A 29 8.35 -12.10 7.81
CA LEU A 29 8.29 -10.85 8.60
C LEU A 29 6.86 -10.32 8.75
N THR A 30 5.96 -10.71 7.86
CA THR A 30 4.54 -10.39 7.95
C THR A 30 3.72 -11.51 7.30
N ARG A 31 2.51 -11.74 7.80
CA ARG A 31 1.51 -12.59 7.14
C ARG A 31 0.67 -11.80 6.14
N LEU A 32 0.83 -10.48 6.06
CA LEU A 32 0.04 -9.62 5.20
C LEU A 32 0.43 -9.84 3.73
N ASP A 33 -0.42 -10.55 3.02
CA ASP A 33 -0.39 -10.67 1.56
C ASP A 33 -1.35 -9.62 0.98
N LEU A 34 -0.85 -8.38 0.80
CA LEU A 34 -1.68 -7.28 0.30
C LEU A 34 -2.28 -7.55 -1.10
N PRO A 35 -1.54 -8.14 -2.06
CA PRO A 35 -2.13 -8.60 -3.32
C PRO A 35 -3.31 -9.56 -3.10
N LEU A 36 -3.19 -10.55 -2.21
CA LEU A 36 -4.32 -11.43 -1.90
C LEU A 36 -5.50 -10.64 -1.32
N VAL A 37 -5.26 -9.77 -0.33
CA VAL A 37 -6.32 -8.94 0.27
C VAL A 37 -7.04 -8.15 -0.82
N LEU A 38 -6.34 -7.39 -1.65
CA LEU A 38 -6.96 -6.57 -2.69
C LEU A 38 -7.66 -7.42 -3.76
N GLY A 39 -7.07 -8.53 -4.19
CA GLY A 39 -7.63 -9.36 -5.25
C GLY A 39 -8.86 -10.16 -4.83
N THR A 40 -8.98 -10.49 -3.56
CA THR A 40 -10.16 -11.20 -3.04
C THR A 40 -11.43 -10.34 -3.00
N LEU A 41 -11.33 -9.04 -3.28
CA LEU A 41 -12.47 -8.19 -3.66
C LEU A 41 -13.13 -8.64 -4.96
N VAL A 42 -12.37 -9.29 -5.85
CA VAL A 42 -12.79 -9.60 -7.23
C VAL A 42 -12.96 -11.10 -7.46
N THR A 43 -12.08 -11.94 -6.91
CA THR A 43 -12.07 -13.39 -7.17
C THR A 43 -11.90 -14.21 -5.89
N GLU A 44 -12.47 -15.41 -5.87
CA GLU A 44 -12.35 -16.38 -4.76
C GLU A 44 -11.05 -17.15 -4.79
N ASP A 45 -10.61 -17.48 -6.01
CA ASP A 45 -9.39 -18.24 -6.23
C ASP A 45 -8.16 -17.45 -5.74
N PRO A 46 -7.41 -17.94 -4.73
CA PRO A 46 -6.32 -17.20 -4.12
C PRO A 46 -5.18 -16.87 -5.10
N ASP A 47 -4.92 -17.74 -6.08
CA ASP A 47 -3.84 -17.56 -7.03
C ASP A 47 -4.18 -16.48 -8.05
N ARG A 48 -5.41 -16.49 -8.57
CA ARG A 48 -5.94 -15.38 -9.38
C ARG A 48 -6.06 -14.09 -8.57
N ALA A 49 -6.44 -14.18 -7.30
CA ALA A 49 -6.55 -13.02 -6.43
C ALA A 49 -5.20 -12.30 -6.31
N ARG A 50 -4.10 -13.00 -6.07
CA ARG A 50 -2.77 -12.35 -6.01
C ARG A 50 -2.42 -11.62 -7.29
N VAL A 51 -2.71 -12.19 -8.45
CA VAL A 51 -2.46 -11.54 -9.76
C VAL A 51 -3.33 -10.30 -9.92
N VAL A 52 -4.64 -10.42 -9.70
CA VAL A 52 -5.58 -9.29 -9.83
C VAL A 52 -5.24 -8.19 -8.83
N GLY A 53 -5.00 -8.56 -7.57
CA GLY A 53 -4.67 -7.63 -6.50
C GLY A 53 -3.32 -6.95 -6.69
N PHE A 54 -2.34 -7.62 -7.31
CA PHE A 54 -1.10 -6.97 -7.76
C PHE A 54 -1.40 -5.79 -8.70
N PHE A 55 -2.25 -5.97 -9.71
CA PHE A 55 -2.64 -4.89 -10.61
C PHE A 55 -3.49 -3.81 -9.91
N ILE A 56 -4.41 -4.20 -9.03
CA ILE A 56 -5.16 -3.22 -8.20
C ILE A 56 -4.19 -2.38 -7.36
N HIS A 57 -3.15 -3.00 -6.82
CA HIS A 57 -2.14 -2.30 -6.03
C HIS A 57 -1.30 -1.36 -6.89
N LEU A 58 -0.91 -1.75 -8.10
CA LEU A 58 -0.25 -0.86 -9.06
C LEU A 58 -1.13 0.35 -9.39
N LEU A 59 -2.41 0.15 -9.68
CA LEU A 59 -3.36 1.23 -9.97
C LEU A 59 -3.54 2.17 -8.76
N SER A 60 -3.68 1.61 -7.57
CA SER A 60 -3.77 2.37 -6.32
C SER A 60 -2.51 3.20 -6.09
N GLY A 61 -1.34 2.58 -6.26
CA GLY A 61 -0.04 3.25 -6.17
C GLY A 61 0.12 4.37 -7.20
N GLN A 62 -0.42 4.20 -8.41
CA GLN A 62 -0.44 5.25 -9.42
C GLN A 62 -1.28 6.46 -8.98
N GLY A 63 -2.42 6.22 -8.33
CA GLY A 63 -3.23 7.26 -7.69
C GLY A 63 -2.47 7.99 -6.58
N PHE A 64 -1.74 7.27 -5.72
CA PHE A 64 -0.87 7.88 -4.71
C PHE A 64 0.28 8.67 -5.34
N ALA A 65 0.94 8.15 -6.38
CA ALA A 65 2.02 8.83 -7.08
C ALA A 65 1.55 10.17 -7.68
N LEU A 66 0.33 10.21 -8.23
CA LEU A 66 -0.29 11.45 -8.68
C LEU A 66 -0.50 12.42 -7.51
N GLY A 67 -0.99 11.95 -6.36
CA GLY A 67 -1.13 12.76 -5.16
C GLY A 67 0.20 13.37 -4.69
N TYR A 68 1.29 12.58 -4.73
CA TYR A 68 2.65 13.08 -4.44
C TYR A 68 3.10 14.14 -5.44
N ALA A 69 2.86 13.90 -6.74
CA ALA A 69 3.20 14.85 -7.78
C ALA A 69 2.46 16.18 -7.61
N VAL A 70 1.17 16.13 -7.26
CA VAL A 70 0.37 17.33 -6.92
C VAL A 70 0.94 18.03 -5.69
N ALA A 71 1.24 17.30 -4.61
CA ALA A 71 1.78 17.89 -3.39
C ALA A 71 3.14 18.58 -3.62
N PHE A 72 4.06 17.93 -4.33
CA PHE A 72 5.34 18.53 -4.71
C PHE A 72 5.18 19.73 -5.64
N ALA A 73 4.20 19.69 -6.56
CA ALA A 73 3.90 20.83 -7.42
C ALA A 73 3.39 22.04 -6.63
N LEU A 74 2.51 21.82 -5.64
CA LEU A 74 2.00 22.86 -4.73
C LEU A 74 3.09 23.45 -3.83
N LEU A 75 4.05 22.63 -3.40
CA LEU A 75 5.18 23.06 -2.57
C LEU A 75 6.34 23.64 -3.39
N HIS A 76 6.25 23.60 -4.72
CA HIS A 76 7.33 23.97 -5.66
C HIS A 76 8.67 23.31 -5.31
N ARG A 77 8.62 22.10 -4.74
CA ARG A 77 9.79 21.39 -4.23
C ARG A 77 9.54 19.90 -4.20
N ALA A 78 10.45 19.14 -4.79
CA ALA A 78 10.53 17.69 -4.67
C ALA A 78 11.91 17.33 -4.12
N THR A 79 11.95 16.72 -2.93
CA THR A 79 13.19 16.24 -2.31
C THR A 79 12.95 14.88 -1.67
N TRP A 80 14.03 14.11 -1.50
CA TRP A 80 13.97 12.79 -0.89
C TRP A 80 13.33 12.80 0.51
N TRP A 81 13.63 13.81 1.34
CA TRP A 81 13.12 13.90 2.72
C TRP A 81 11.66 14.32 2.77
N LEU A 82 11.23 15.18 1.83
CA LEU A 82 9.83 15.57 1.71
C LEU A 82 8.99 14.39 1.19
N GLY A 83 9.57 13.61 0.27
CA GLY A 83 9.04 12.32 -0.14
C GLY A 83 8.95 11.31 1.01
N ALA A 84 9.99 11.19 1.83
CA ALA A 84 9.98 10.35 3.04
C ALA A 84 8.86 10.75 4.02
N LEU A 85 8.67 12.06 4.24
CA LEU A 85 7.61 12.60 5.09
C LEU A 85 6.23 12.23 4.55
N PHE A 86 5.99 12.39 3.25
CA PHE A 86 4.75 11.95 2.62
C PHE A 86 4.57 10.42 2.69
N GLY A 87 5.66 9.65 2.53
CA GLY A 87 5.68 8.20 2.79
C GLY A 87 5.22 7.84 4.20
N GLY A 88 5.74 8.56 5.19
CA GLY A 88 5.33 8.42 6.60
C GLY A 88 3.86 8.77 6.83
N LEU A 89 3.37 9.87 6.24
CA LEU A 89 1.96 10.25 6.35
C LEU A 89 1.04 9.22 5.67
N HIS A 90 1.41 8.78 4.47
CA HIS A 90 0.67 7.76 3.72
C HIS A 90 0.54 6.49 4.54
N VAL A 91 1.64 5.94 5.07
CA VAL A 91 1.57 4.71 5.85
C VAL A 91 0.86 4.90 7.19
N ALA A 92 1.00 6.06 7.84
CA ALA A 92 0.25 6.35 9.05
C ALA A 92 -1.25 6.29 8.79
N ILE A 93 -1.74 6.93 7.73
CA ILE A 93 -3.16 6.88 7.32
C ILE A 93 -3.56 5.45 6.95
N ALA A 94 -2.72 4.73 6.20
CA ALA A 94 -3.01 3.36 5.81
C ALA A 94 -3.21 2.45 7.04
N LEU A 95 -2.26 2.49 7.99
CA LEU A 95 -2.24 1.63 9.17
C LEU A 95 -3.27 2.01 10.25
N THR A 96 -3.67 3.29 10.32
CA THR A 96 -4.57 3.79 11.39
C THR A 96 -6.00 4.05 10.93
N VAL A 97 -6.23 4.26 9.63
CA VAL A 97 -7.55 4.59 9.08
C VAL A 97 -8.00 3.55 8.05
N ILE A 98 -7.22 3.32 7.00
CA ILE A 98 -7.68 2.50 5.86
C ILE A 98 -7.83 1.04 6.28
N LEU A 99 -6.78 0.43 6.83
CA LEU A 99 -6.80 -0.99 7.20
C LEU A 99 -7.84 -1.30 8.28
N PRO A 100 -8.02 -0.49 9.35
CA PRO A 100 -9.10 -0.71 10.32
C PRO A 100 -10.52 -0.60 9.75
N LEU A 101 -10.72 0.10 8.63
CA LEU A 101 -12.01 0.22 7.95
C LEU A 101 -12.29 -0.92 6.97
N LEU A 102 -11.26 -1.66 6.51
CA LEU A 102 -11.42 -2.76 5.56
C LEU A 102 -12.46 -3.81 5.99
N PRO A 103 -12.55 -4.25 7.25
CA PRO A 103 -13.57 -5.22 7.68
C PRO A 103 -15.02 -4.74 7.47
N GLY A 104 -15.25 -3.43 7.30
CA GLY A 104 -16.57 -2.88 7.04
C GLY A 104 -17.00 -2.93 5.58
N VAL A 105 -16.06 -3.07 4.64
CA VAL A 105 -16.32 -2.99 3.18
C VAL A 105 -15.85 -4.23 2.43
N HIS A 106 -14.93 -5.01 2.99
CA HIS A 106 -14.31 -6.14 2.33
C HIS A 106 -15.15 -7.42 2.49
N PRO A 107 -15.72 -7.98 1.41
CA PRO A 107 -16.72 -9.06 1.49
C PRO A 107 -16.18 -10.36 2.08
N ARG A 108 -14.87 -10.59 2.01
CA ARG A 108 -14.19 -11.80 2.49
C ARG A 108 -13.37 -11.63 3.76
N MET A 109 -13.46 -10.47 4.40
CA MET A 109 -12.72 -10.18 5.62
C MET A 109 -13.62 -10.35 6.83
N ALA A 110 -13.11 -11.05 7.84
CA ALA A 110 -13.84 -11.21 9.08
C ALA A 110 -13.99 -9.84 9.77
N SER A 111 -15.10 -9.66 10.46
CA SER A 111 -15.36 -8.47 11.28
C SER A 111 -15.68 -8.90 12.71
N LEU A 112 -15.61 -7.97 13.66
CA LEU A 112 -15.96 -8.24 15.08
C LEU A 112 -17.42 -8.70 15.28
N ARG A 113 -18.27 -8.57 14.26
CA ARG A 113 -19.68 -8.97 14.25
C ARG A 113 -19.91 -10.32 13.54
N ALA A 114 -18.86 -10.95 13.03
CA ALA A 114 -18.96 -12.20 12.29
C ALA A 114 -19.41 -13.33 13.23
N GLY A 115 -20.52 -13.97 12.87
CA GLY A 115 -21.03 -15.15 13.58
C GLY A 115 -20.45 -16.46 13.05
N PRO A 116 -20.86 -17.62 13.62
CA PRO A 116 -20.36 -18.94 13.23
C PRO A 116 -20.60 -19.33 11.77
N SER A 117 -21.51 -18.66 11.07
CA SER A 117 -21.80 -18.87 9.64
C SER A 117 -20.91 -18.04 8.70
N SER A 118 -19.95 -17.27 9.23
CA SER A 118 -19.05 -16.46 8.42
C SER A 118 -18.18 -17.33 7.52
N THR A 119 -18.15 -17.01 6.22
CA THR A 119 -17.26 -17.62 5.22
C THR A 119 -16.02 -16.77 4.96
N ALA A 120 -15.69 -15.84 5.87
CA ALA A 120 -14.53 -14.98 5.73
C ALA A 120 -13.23 -15.79 5.77
N VAL A 121 -12.33 -15.49 4.83
CA VAL A 121 -11.03 -16.17 4.69
C VAL A 121 -9.86 -15.24 5.03
N LEU A 122 -10.13 -13.95 5.26
CA LEU A 122 -9.15 -12.96 5.70
C LEU A 122 -9.43 -12.51 7.12
N GLU A 123 -8.36 -12.40 7.91
CA GLU A 123 -8.39 -11.82 9.25
C GLU A 123 -8.53 -10.28 9.16
N PRO A 124 -9.29 -9.62 10.07
CA PRO A 124 -9.24 -8.17 10.15
C PRO A 124 -7.81 -7.72 10.51
N PRO A 125 -7.26 -6.66 9.89
CA PRO A 125 -5.89 -6.22 10.15
C PRO A 125 -5.62 -5.86 11.62
N GLY A 126 -6.63 -5.36 12.33
CA GLY A 126 -6.44 -4.73 13.62
C GLY A 126 -5.69 -3.40 13.52
N LEU A 127 -5.46 -2.74 14.65
CA LEU A 127 -4.70 -1.50 14.68
C LEU A 127 -3.25 -1.76 14.24
N PHE A 128 -2.72 -0.92 13.34
CA PHE A 128 -1.39 -1.09 12.74
C PHE A 128 -1.17 -2.41 11.98
N ALA A 129 -2.22 -3.12 11.59
CA ALA A 129 -2.12 -4.44 10.96
C ALA A 129 -1.44 -5.51 11.84
N LEU A 130 -1.48 -5.36 13.17
CA LEU A 130 -0.80 -6.26 14.11
C LEU A 130 -1.31 -7.71 14.05
N ASN A 131 -2.54 -7.93 13.62
CA ASN A 131 -3.08 -9.28 13.41
C ASN A 131 -2.38 -10.01 12.26
N TYR A 132 -1.64 -9.32 11.40
CA TYR A 132 -0.77 -9.94 10.41
C TYR A 132 0.67 -10.14 10.89
N GLY A 133 0.97 -9.83 12.15
CA GLY A 133 2.28 -10.05 12.78
C GLY A 133 2.89 -8.76 13.33
N VAL A 134 3.66 -8.88 14.41
CA VAL A 134 4.24 -7.75 15.16
C VAL A 134 5.23 -6.90 14.35
N GLN A 135 5.81 -7.46 13.29
CA GLN A 135 6.74 -6.78 12.39
C GLN A 135 6.02 -6.09 11.21
N THR A 136 4.73 -6.37 10.97
CA THR A 136 3.93 -5.77 9.88
C THR A 136 3.96 -4.24 9.88
N PRO A 137 3.79 -3.53 11.02
CA PRO A 137 3.85 -2.07 11.04
C PRO A 137 5.20 -1.54 10.55
N ALA A 138 6.29 -2.14 11.00
CA ALA A 138 7.65 -1.72 10.65
C ALA A 138 7.95 -1.98 9.16
N VAL A 139 7.64 -3.19 8.67
CA VAL A 139 7.79 -3.55 7.26
C VAL A 139 7.01 -2.57 6.38
N THR A 140 5.73 -2.35 6.69
CA THR A 140 4.85 -1.46 5.93
C THR A 140 5.38 -0.03 5.95
N ALA A 141 5.84 0.46 7.10
CA ALA A 141 6.41 1.80 7.22
C ALA A 141 7.66 1.98 6.37
N VAL A 142 8.62 1.04 6.46
CA VAL A 142 9.89 1.10 5.72
C VAL A 142 9.63 1.16 4.21
N VAL A 143 8.80 0.24 3.68
CA VAL A 143 8.58 0.20 2.22
C VAL A 143 7.87 1.46 1.70
N HIS A 144 6.92 2.03 2.46
CA HIS A 144 6.21 3.25 2.07
C HIS A 144 7.07 4.51 2.18
N VAL A 145 7.97 4.58 3.17
CA VAL A 145 8.96 5.65 3.26
C VAL A 145 9.92 5.56 2.07
N ILE A 146 10.40 4.37 1.71
CA ILE A 146 11.24 4.17 0.52
C ILE A 146 10.50 4.58 -0.75
N TYR A 147 9.24 4.19 -0.92
CA TYR A 147 8.40 4.64 -2.03
C TYR A 147 8.36 6.16 -2.13
N GLY A 148 8.13 6.85 -1.00
CA GLY A 148 8.14 8.30 -0.95
C GLY A 148 9.49 8.92 -1.31
N VAL A 149 10.59 8.36 -0.78
CA VAL A 149 11.97 8.78 -1.12
C VAL A 149 12.22 8.66 -2.62
N VAL A 150 11.85 7.52 -3.22
CA VAL A 150 12.02 7.27 -4.66
C VAL A 150 11.27 8.32 -5.48
N LEU A 151 10.02 8.62 -5.14
CA LEU A 151 9.27 9.68 -5.83
C LEU A 151 9.87 11.07 -5.61
N GLY A 152 10.32 11.38 -4.39
CA GLY A 152 10.96 12.66 -4.08
C GLY A 152 12.31 12.87 -4.78
N LEU A 153 12.99 11.80 -5.19
CA LEU A 153 14.22 11.84 -5.99
C LEU A 153 13.94 11.92 -7.49
N LEU A 154 12.92 11.22 -7.97
CA LEU A 154 12.68 11.04 -9.41
C LEU A 154 11.74 12.08 -10.01
N LEU A 155 10.76 12.58 -9.25
CA LEU A 155 9.88 13.64 -9.72
C LEU A 155 10.60 14.99 -9.66
N ARG A 156 10.78 15.62 -10.82
CA ARG A 156 11.46 16.92 -10.93
C ARG A 156 10.47 18.07 -10.98
N THR A 157 10.75 19.11 -10.19
CA THR A 157 10.13 20.43 -10.36
C THR A 157 10.92 21.22 -11.41
N PRO A 158 10.28 21.94 -12.35
CA PRO A 158 10.98 22.82 -13.27
C PRO A 158 11.77 23.85 -12.46
N SER A 159 13.04 24.02 -12.80
CA SER A 159 13.94 25.04 -12.28
C SER A 159 13.55 26.42 -12.80
#